data_AF-A0AAD5JPH2-F1
#
_entry.id   AF-A0AAD5JPH2-F1
#
_cell.length_a   1.000
_cell.length_b   1.000
_cell.length_c   1.000
_cell.angle_alpha   90.00
_cell.angle_beta   90.00
_cell.angle_gamma   90.00
#
_symmetry.space_group_name_H-M   'P 1'
#
loop_
_entity.id
_entity.type
_entity.pdbx_description
1 polymer ?
#
loop_
_entity_poly.entity_id
_entity_poly.type
_entity_poly.pdbx_seq_one_letter_code
_entity_poly.pdbx_strand_id
1 'polypeptide(L)'
;MFLEAVNYEGEFKDRYFIANLLIDSIKEISPQNVVQVITDNAANCKAAELLVEAKFTRIFGTQCVIHTLNLALKNICSPPAYPKYDDVMEDYGWIPKVVSELNELCQEVSRILREMGALLVKDLRCTVEDNDRFIDMKEKYFENPPEFKGLQERLNFHY
;
A
#
# COMPACT_ATOMS: atom_id res chain seq x y z
N MET A 1 9.94 8.67 -19.84
CA MET A 1 8.98 8.48 -20.95
C MET A 1 7.65 8.13 -20.31
N PHE A 2 6.57 8.80 -20.71
CA PHE A 2 5.21 8.64 -20.19
C PHE A 2 4.31 8.25 -21.36
N LEU A 3 3.42 7.28 -21.17
CA LEU A 3 2.56 6.76 -22.23
C LEU A 3 1.28 7.58 -22.33
N GLU A 4 0.44 7.51 -21.30
CA GLU A 4 -0.85 8.21 -21.27
C GLU A 4 -1.36 8.38 -19.83
N ALA A 5 -2.30 9.29 -19.67
CA ALA A 5 -3.22 9.32 -18.54
C ALA A 5 -4.61 9.61 -19.07
N VAL A 6 -5.57 8.81 -18.64
CA VAL A 6 -6.96 8.92 -19.06
C VAL A 6 -7.81 9.24 -17.83
N ASN A 7 -8.70 10.22 -17.97
CA ASN A 7 -9.64 10.57 -16.90
C ASN A 7 -10.89 9.69 -17.00
N TYR A 8 -11.19 8.98 -15.92
CA TYR A 8 -12.40 8.16 -15.75
C TYR A 8 -13.22 8.64 -14.54
N GLU A 9 -13.27 9.94 -14.34
CA GLU A 9 -14.13 10.55 -13.33
C GLU A 9 -15.62 10.27 -13.65
N GLY A 10 -16.39 9.92 -12.63
CA GLY A 10 -17.79 9.51 -12.78
C GLY A 10 -18.01 8.03 -13.11
N GLU A 11 -16.97 7.30 -13.53
CA GLU A 11 -17.07 5.87 -13.83
C GLU A 11 -16.99 5.01 -12.55
N PHE A 12 -17.72 3.89 -12.55
CA PHE A 12 -17.59 2.88 -11.50
C PHE A 12 -16.38 2.00 -11.76
N LYS A 13 -15.32 2.19 -10.97
CA LYS A 13 -14.02 1.56 -11.15
C LYS A 13 -13.96 0.19 -10.49
N ASP A 14 -14.73 -0.76 -10.99
CA ASP A 14 -14.60 -2.15 -10.54
C ASP A 14 -13.32 -2.81 -11.05
N ARG A 15 -13.07 -4.05 -10.59
CA ARG A 15 -11.88 -4.81 -10.99
C ARG A 15 -11.80 -5.09 -12.49
N TYR A 16 -12.94 -5.25 -13.17
CA TYR A 16 -12.97 -5.58 -14.59
C TYR A 16 -12.68 -4.34 -15.44
N PHE A 17 -13.24 -3.20 -15.04
CA PHE A 17 -12.96 -1.91 -15.62
C PHE A 17 -11.46 -1.63 -15.58
N ILE A 18 -10.86 -1.69 -14.39
CA ILE A 18 -9.42 -1.43 -14.21
C ILE A 18 -8.58 -2.44 -15.00
N ALA A 19 -8.90 -3.74 -14.93
CA ALA A 19 -8.15 -4.77 -15.66
C ALA A 19 -8.21 -4.57 -17.17
N ASN A 20 -9.38 -4.21 -17.73
CA ASN A 20 -9.52 -3.99 -19.17
C ASN A 20 -8.64 -2.83 -19.65
N LEU A 21 -8.60 -1.73 -18.90
CA LEU A 21 -7.72 -0.60 -19.21
C LEU A 21 -6.27 -1.02 -19.26
N LEU A 22 -5.80 -1.71 -18.21
CA LEU A 22 -4.42 -2.21 -18.14
C LEU A 22 -4.11 -3.17 -19.29
N ILE A 23 -5.03 -4.08 -19.60
CA ILE A 23 -4.89 -5.05 -20.68
C ILE A 23 -4.78 -4.35 -22.04
N ASP A 24 -5.58 -3.31 -22.28
CA ASP A 24 -5.57 -2.61 -23.55
C ASP A 24 -4.30 -1.79 -23.73
N SER A 25 -3.84 -1.08 -22.69
CA SER A 25 -2.53 -0.42 -22.72
C SER A 25 -1.38 -1.44 -22.91
N ILE A 26 -1.42 -2.61 -22.27
CA ILE A 26 -0.41 -3.67 -22.45
C ILE A 26 -0.38 -4.18 -23.90
N LYS A 27 -1.55 -4.35 -24.54
CA LYS A 27 -1.61 -4.79 -25.95
C LYS A 27 -1.04 -3.74 -26.89
N GLU A 28 -1.28 -2.46 -26.64
CA GLU A 28 -0.75 -1.36 -27.45
C GLU A 28 0.78 -1.32 -27.43
N ILE A 29 1.37 -1.49 -26.25
CA ILE A 29 2.83 -1.52 -26.06
C ILE A 29 3.43 -2.88 -26.45
N SER A 30 2.57 -3.88 -26.57
CA SER A 30 2.84 -5.31 -26.71
C SER A 30 3.30 -5.99 -25.41
N PRO A 31 2.72 -7.16 -25.04
CA PRO A 31 2.99 -7.82 -23.75
C PRO A 31 4.46 -8.15 -23.47
N GLN A 32 5.28 -8.42 -24.50
CA GLN A 32 6.71 -8.71 -24.34
C GLN A 32 7.55 -7.50 -23.89
N ASN A 33 7.00 -6.29 -23.98
CA ASN A 33 7.65 -5.06 -23.57
C ASN A 33 7.22 -4.60 -22.16
N VAL A 34 6.37 -5.38 -21.50
CA VAL A 34 5.87 -5.09 -20.15
C VAL A 34 6.31 -6.20 -19.21
N VAL A 35 6.85 -5.82 -18.06
CA VAL A 35 7.32 -6.75 -17.03
C VAL A 35 6.42 -6.72 -15.81
N GLN A 36 5.88 -5.54 -15.48
CA GLN A 36 5.16 -5.31 -14.23
C GLN A 36 4.04 -4.31 -14.42
N VAL A 37 2.94 -4.53 -13.70
CA VAL A 37 1.90 -3.53 -13.48
C VAL A 37 1.91 -3.13 -12.00
N ILE A 38 1.88 -1.83 -11.74
CA ILE A 38 1.83 -1.29 -10.39
C ILE A 38 0.50 -0.57 -10.22
N THR A 39 -0.37 -1.06 -9.33
CA THR A 39 -1.64 -0.40 -9.01
C THR A 39 -1.68 0.10 -7.57
N ASP A 40 -2.72 0.85 -7.19
CA ASP A 40 -2.90 1.22 -5.78
C ASP A 40 -3.24 -0.01 -4.90
N ASN A 41 -3.37 0.21 -3.60
CA ASN A 41 -3.62 -0.87 -2.65
C ASN A 41 -5.12 -1.18 -2.44
N ALA A 42 -6.01 -0.60 -3.24
CA ALA A 42 -7.45 -0.84 -3.12
C ALA A 42 -7.81 -2.26 -3.61
N ALA A 43 -8.89 -2.82 -3.05
CA ALA A 43 -9.27 -4.21 -3.29
C ALA A 43 -9.61 -4.51 -4.77
N ASN A 44 -10.24 -3.55 -5.45
CA ASN A 44 -10.53 -3.58 -6.89
C ASN A 44 -9.25 -3.60 -7.74
N CYS A 45 -8.23 -2.83 -7.35
CA CYS A 45 -6.92 -2.79 -8.01
C CYS A 45 -6.18 -4.12 -7.84
N LYS A 46 -6.10 -4.66 -6.62
CA LYS A 46 -5.53 -6.00 -6.39
C LYS A 46 -6.24 -7.09 -7.20
N ALA A 47 -7.57 -7.05 -7.27
CA ALA A 47 -8.33 -8.00 -8.08
C ALA A 47 -8.09 -7.81 -9.58
N ALA A 48 -7.87 -6.58 -10.05
CA ALA A 48 -7.51 -6.29 -11.43
C ALA A 48 -6.11 -6.82 -11.79
N GLU A 49 -5.12 -6.66 -10.90
CA GLU A 49 -3.79 -7.25 -11.06
C GLU A 49 -3.85 -8.75 -11.30
N LEU A 50 -4.63 -9.49 -10.50
CA LEU A 50 -4.82 -10.94 -10.67
C LEU A 50 -5.43 -11.30 -12.04
N LEU A 51 -6.34 -10.46 -12.57
CA LEU A 51 -6.91 -10.67 -13.90
C LEU A 51 -5.87 -10.44 -15.01
N VAL A 52 -4.97 -9.48 -14.83
CA VAL A 52 -3.86 -9.21 -15.76
C VAL A 52 -2.86 -10.35 -15.73
N GLU A 53 -2.45 -10.82 -14.55
CA GLU A 53 -1.52 -11.96 -14.39
C GLU A 53 -2.07 -13.24 -15.01
N ALA A 54 -3.38 -13.50 -14.82
CA ALA A 54 -4.05 -14.65 -15.43
C ALA A 54 -4.04 -14.59 -16.97
N LYS A 55 -4.03 -13.39 -17.55
CA LYS A 55 -4.00 -13.18 -19.00
C LYS A 55 -2.59 -13.18 -19.58
N PHE A 56 -1.63 -12.62 -18.86
CA PHE A 56 -0.25 -12.45 -19.30
C PHE A 56 0.70 -13.07 -18.27
N THR A 57 1.01 -14.36 -18.45
CA THR A 57 1.79 -15.16 -17.50
C THR A 57 3.24 -14.69 -17.25
N ARG A 58 3.73 -13.69 -18.00
CA ARG A 58 5.06 -13.08 -17.83
C ARG A 58 5.03 -11.70 -17.18
N ILE A 59 3.85 -11.17 -16.89
CA ILE A 59 3.65 -9.87 -16.26
C ILE A 59 3.19 -10.11 -14.83
N PHE A 60 3.79 -9.43 -13.86
CA PHE A 60 3.40 -9.51 -12.46
C PHE A 60 2.79 -8.21 -11.95
N GLY A 61 1.80 -8.31 -11.08
CA GLY A 61 1.17 -7.20 -10.38
C GLY A 61 1.85 -6.93 -9.04
N THR A 62 2.00 -5.65 -8.70
CA THR A 62 2.46 -5.25 -7.37
C THR A 62 1.74 -4.00 -6.88
N GLN A 63 1.32 -4.04 -5.62
CA GLN A 63 0.74 -2.88 -4.96
C GLN A 63 1.74 -1.74 -4.82
N CYS A 64 1.25 -0.51 -4.94
CA CYS A 64 2.02 0.71 -4.81
C CYS A 64 2.50 0.92 -3.36
N VAL A 65 3.82 0.82 -3.16
CA VAL A 65 4.49 1.05 -1.86
C VAL A 65 4.22 2.47 -1.35
N ILE A 66 4.17 3.46 -2.24
CA ILE A 66 3.89 4.86 -1.88
C ILE A 66 2.48 5.00 -1.30
N HIS A 67 1.51 4.25 -1.82
CA HIS A 67 0.17 4.27 -1.27
C HIS A 67 0.13 3.68 0.15
N THR A 68 0.85 2.58 0.40
CA THR A 68 1.00 2.01 1.75
C THR A 68 1.64 3.01 2.71
N LEU A 69 2.69 3.71 2.28
CA LEU A 69 3.31 4.77 3.08
C LEU A 69 2.31 5.89 3.39
N ASN A 70 1.57 6.37 2.38
CA ASN A 70 0.55 7.40 2.56
C ASN A 70 -0.55 6.98 3.54
N LEU A 71 -1.03 5.73 3.47
CA LEU A 71 -2.00 5.20 4.43
C LEU A 71 -1.44 5.14 5.85
N ALA A 72 -0.19 4.68 6.01
CA ALA A 72 0.49 4.66 7.30
C ALA A 72 0.60 6.08 7.90
N LEU A 73 1.02 7.06 7.09
CA LEU A 73 1.12 8.46 7.51
C LEU A 73 -0.25 9.06 7.86
N LYS A 74 -1.31 8.78 7.07
CA LYS A 74 -2.68 9.23 7.39
C LYS A 74 -3.15 8.69 8.74
N ASN A 75 -2.89 7.42 9.03
CA ASN A 75 -3.27 6.82 10.31
C ASN A 75 -2.51 7.44 11.49
N ILE A 76 -1.25 7.84 11.28
CA ILE A 76 -0.43 8.52 12.29
C ILE A 76 -0.93 9.95 12.52
N CYS A 77 -1.22 10.69 11.44
CA CYS A 77 -1.59 12.10 11.48
C CYS A 77 -3.08 12.35 11.76
N SER A 78 -3.93 11.34 11.64
CA SER A 78 -5.39 11.46 11.79
C SER A 78 -5.96 10.15 12.36
N PRO A 79 -5.64 9.82 13.61
CA PRO A 79 -6.14 8.60 14.25
C PRO A 79 -7.67 8.60 14.30
N PRO A 80 -8.33 7.44 14.13
CA PRO A 80 -9.78 7.35 14.22
C PRO A 80 -10.27 7.77 15.62
N ALA A 81 -11.37 8.51 15.68
CA ALA A 81 -11.97 8.93 16.94
C ALA A 81 -12.52 7.72 17.70
N TYR A 82 -11.85 7.31 18.78
CA TYR A 82 -12.43 6.50 19.85
C TYR A 82 -13.26 7.43 20.79
N PRO A 83 -14.26 6.97 21.56
CA PRO A 83 -15.46 7.75 21.84
C PRO A 83 -15.23 9.05 22.63
N LYS A 84 -15.95 10.09 22.16
CA LYS A 84 -16.24 11.44 22.70
C LYS A 84 -15.11 12.14 23.48
N TYR A 85 -14.33 12.92 22.75
CA TYR A 85 -13.40 13.92 23.27
C TYR A 85 -13.97 15.33 23.07
N ASP A 86 -14.80 15.79 24.00
CA ASP A 86 -15.34 17.16 23.97
C ASP A 86 -14.54 18.16 24.85
N ASP A 87 -13.48 17.74 25.57
CA ASP A 87 -12.86 18.58 26.61
C ASP A 87 -11.34 18.88 26.49
N VAL A 88 -10.69 18.80 25.32
CA VAL A 88 -9.21 19.05 25.30
C VAL A 88 -8.64 19.73 24.06
N MET A 89 -9.25 20.82 23.58
CA MET A 89 -8.66 21.62 22.48
C MET A 89 -7.38 22.40 22.86
N GLU A 90 -7.02 22.46 24.15
CA GLU A 90 -5.79 23.14 24.63
C GLU A 90 -4.55 22.23 24.59
N ASP A 91 -4.72 20.89 24.61
CA ASP A 91 -3.61 19.93 24.60
C ASP A 91 -3.09 19.55 23.20
N TYR A 92 -3.74 19.98 22.11
CA TYR A 92 -3.36 19.58 20.74
C TYR A 92 -2.30 20.45 20.06
N GLY A 93 -1.64 21.34 20.81
CA GLY A 93 -0.51 22.14 20.31
C GLY A 93 0.68 21.30 19.80
N TRP A 94 0.72 20.02 20.14
CA TRP A 94 1.72 19.08 19.62
C TRP A 94 1.43 18.59 18.20
N ILE A 95 0.17 18.66 17.70
CA ILE A 95 -0.16 18.13 16.37
C ILE A 95 0.64 18.84 15.26
N PRO A 96 0.68 20.19 15.19
CA PRO A 96 1.49 20.86 14.18
C PRO A 96 2.98 20.52 14.30
N LYS A 97 3.47 20.34 15.53
CA LYS A 97 4.85 19.96 15.80
C LYS A 97 5.16 18.55 15.28
N VAL A 98 4.30 17.56 15.58
CA VAL A 98 4.46 16.19 15.09
C VAL A 98 4.32 16.11 13.58
N VAL A 99 3.43 16.89 12.97
CA VAL A 99 3.32 16.99 11.50
C VAL A 99 4.60 17.56 10.89
N SER A 100 5.21 18.58 11.50
CA SER A 100 6.50 19.13 11.05
C SER A 100 7.63 18.12 11.16
N GLU A 101 7.78 17.49 12.33
CA GLU A 101 8.81 16.46 12.57
C GLU A 101 8.65 15.29 11.60
N LEU A 102 7.41 14.90 11.29
CA LEU A 102 7.11 13.86 10.34
C LEU A 102 7.47 14.26 8.91
N ASN A 103 7.21 15.50 8.51
CA ASN A 103 7.57 16.00 7.18
C ASN A 103 9.10 16.02 7.00
N GLU A 104 9.83 16.48 8.01
CA GLU A 104 11.30 16.45 8.00
C GLU A 104 11.83 15.01 7.91
N LEU A 105 11.27 14.10 8.71
CA LEU A 105 11.62 12.68 8.65
C LEU A 105 11.32 12.07 7.27
N CYS A 106 10.16 12.38 6.68
CA CYS A 106 9.80 11.91 5.34
C CYS A 106 10.79 12.41 4.27
N GLN A 107 11.20 13.68 4.35
CA GLN A 107 12.19 14.25 3.44
C GLN A 107 13.54 13.54 3.59
N GLU A 108 13.96 13.26 4.83
CA GLU A 108 15.23 12.59 5.11
C GLU A 108 15.22 11.13 4.64
N VAL A 109 14.14 10.39 4.92
CA VAL A 109 13.95 9.02 4.40
C VAL A 109 13.99 9.01 2.87
N SER A 110 13.29 9.94 2.23
CA SER A 110 13.28 10.08 0.76
C SER A 110 14.68 10.37 0.21
N ARG A 111 15.44 11.26 0.87
CA ARG A 111 16.82 11.58 0.51
C ARG A 111 17.74 10.38 0.65
N ILE A 112 17.71 9.68 1.79
CA ILE A 112 18.55 8.50 2.06
C ILE A 112 18.24 7.40 1.05
N LEU A 113 16.97 7.10 0.79
CA LEU A 113 16.60 6.10 -0.21
C LEU A 113 17.07 6.49 -1.61
N ARG A 114 16.97 7.77 -1.98
CA ARG A 114 17.46 8.27 -3.27
C ARG A 114 18.98 8.17 -3.43
N GLU A 115 19.73 8.45 -2.37
CA GLU A 115 21.20 8.53 -2.41
C GLU A 115 21.88 7.17 -2.15
N MET A 116 21.34 6.39 -1.22
CA MET A 116 21.97 5.17 -0.69
C MET A 116 21.25 3.89 -1.12
N GLY A 117 20.01 3.98 -1.64
CA GLY A 117 19.22 2.85 -2.12
C GLY A 117 18.61 1.96 -1.04
N ALA A 118 18.98 2.12 0.23
CA ALA A 118 18.49 1.33 1.35
C ALA A 118 18.43 2.14 2.65
N LEU A 119 17.52 1.75 3.55
CA LEU A 119 17.37 2.31 4.89
C LEU A 119 17.08 1.18 5.88
N LEU A 120 17.78 1.18 7.02
CA LEU A 120 17.46 0.33 8.16
C LEU A 120 16.76 1.16 9.23
N VAL A 121 15.55 0.75 9.62
CA VAL A 121 14.76 1.42 10.65
C VAL A 121 14.73 0.54 11.89
N LYS A 122 15.08 1.12 13.04
CA LYS A 122 14.95 0.48 14.36
C LYS A 122 13.80 1.16 15.10
N ASP A 123 12.71 0.43 15.34
CA ASP A 123 11.68 0.90 16.28
C ASP A 123 12.18 0.67 17.71
N LEU A 124 12.44 1.76 18.43
CA LEU A 124 12.95 1.69 19.81
C LEU A 124 11.90 1.17 20.81
N ARG A 125 10.64 1.06 20.41
CA ARG A 125 9.56 0.50 21.23
C ARG A 125 9.45 -1.02 21.10
N CYS A 126 10.05 -1.61 20.07
CA CYS A 126 10.04 -3.05 19.85
C CYS A 126 11.26 -3.71 20.49
N THR A 127 11.00 -4.70 21.34
CA THR A 127 12.05 -5.53 21.94
C THR A 127 12.51 -6.62 20.96
N VAL A 128 13.58 -7.32 21.31
CA VAL A 128 14.02 -8.50 20.51
C VAL A 128 12.97 -9.60 20.60
N GLU A 129 12.39 -9.76 21.78
CA GLU A 129 11.33 -10.74 22.06
C GLU A 129 10.06 -10.45 21.26
N ASP A 130 9.69 -9.17 21.07
CA ASP A 130 8.56 -8.79 20.20
C ASP A 130 8.84 -9.13 18.74
N ASN A 131 10.08 -8.93 18.27
CA ASN A 131 10.47 -9.29 16.92
C ASN A 131 10.41 -10.82 16.74
N ASP A 132 11.00 -11.60 17.63
CA ASP A 132 11.01 -13.06 17.56
C ASP A 132 9.58 -13.60 17.53
N ARG A 133 8.71 -13.11 18.43
CA ARG A 133 7.30 -13.49 18.47
C ARG A 133 6.58 -13.17 17.15
N PHE A 134 6.89 -12.03 16.52
CA PHE A 134 6.31 -11.66 15.24
C PHE A 134 6.81 -12.58 14.11
N ILE A 135 8.10 -12.91 14.10
CA ILE A 135 8.69 -13.84 13.13
C ILE A 135 8.05 -15.22 13.27
N ASP A 136 7.98 -15.78 14.49
CA ASP A 136 7.34 -17.07 14.77
C ASP A 136 5.88 -17.09 14.27
N MET A 137 5.14 -16.01 14.54
CA MET A 137 3.76 -15.87 14.07
C MET A 137 3.68 -15.89 12.54
N LYS A 138 4.61 -15.21 11.85
CA LYS A 138 4.67 -15.15 10.39
C LYS A 138 5.04 -16.50 9.80
N GLU A 139 6.06 -17.16 10.32
CA GLU A 139 6.48 -18.49 9.87
C GLU A 139 5.33 -19.48 9.99
N LYS A 140 4.69 -19.55 11.16
CA LYS A 140 3.51 -20.38 11.38
C LYS A 140 2.38 -20.04 10.42
N TYR A 141 2.13 -18.75 10.14
CA TYR A 141 1.12 -18.35 9.14
C TYR A 141 1.48 -18.89 7.75
N PHE A 142 2.74 -18.79 7.32
CA PHE A 142 3.16 -19.24 5.99
C PHE A 142 3.18 -20.77 5.84
N GLU A 143 3.28 -21.52 6.93
CA GLU A 143 3.10 -22.98 6.94
C GLU A 143 1.63 -23.40 6.75
N ASN A 144 0.66 -22.51 6.96
CA ASN A 144 -0.75 -22.87 6.82
C ASN A 144 -1.16 -23.10 5.36
N PRO A 145 -2.17 -23.96 5.13
CA PRO A 145 -2.67 -24.26 3.79
C PRO A 145 -3.38 -23.05 3.16
N PRO A 146 -3.44 -22.96 1.81
CA PRO A 146 -4.02 -21.81 1.10
C PRO A 146 -5.46 -21.47 1.51
N GLU A 147 -6.27 -22.46 1.85
CA GLU A 147 -7.66 -22.29 2.28
C GLU A 147 -7.76 -21.47 3.57
N PHE A 148 -6.86 -21.71 4.52
CA PHE A 148 -6.79 -20.94 5.76
C PHE A 148 -6.36 -19.49 5.50
N LYS A 149 -5.42 -19.28 4.58
CA LYS A 149 -4.94 -17.94 4.22
C LYS A 149 -6.01 -17.14 3.49
N GLY A 150 -6.80 -17.78 2.63
CA GLY A 150 -7.92 -17.18 1.91
C GLY A 150 -9.01 -16.62 2.84
N LEU A 151 -9.24 -17.24 4.00
CA LEU A 151 -10.18 -16.73 5.01
C LEU A 151 -9.76 -15.39 5.63
N GLN A 152 -8.48 -15.02 5.54
CA GLN A 152 -7.96 -13.75 6.05
C GLN A 152 -7.97 -12.62 5.01
N GLU A 153 -8.50 -12.88 3.81
CA GLU A 153 -8.70 -11.84 2.81
C GLU A 153 -9.74 -10.81 3.27
N ARG A 154 -9.38 -9.52 3.18
CA ARG A 154 -10.28 -8.42 3.57
C ARG A 154 -11.21 -8.06 2.41
N LEU A 155 -12.21 -8.89 2.16
CA LEU A 155 -13.14 -8.75 1.04
C LEU A 155 -14.00 -7.47 1.10
N ASN A 156 -14.26 -6.95 2.31
CA ASN A 156 -15.18 -5.82 2.53
C ASN A 156 -14.49 -4.47 2.75
N PHE A 157 -13.17 -4.37 2.56
CA PHE A 157 -12.49 -3.06 2.56
C PHE A 157 -12.54 -2.48 1.14
N HIS A 158 -13.58 -1.69 0.89
CA HIS A 158 -13.67 -0.81 -0.26
C HIS A 158 -13.15 0.57 0.18
N TYR A 159 -12.12 1.07 -0.48
CA TYR A 159 -11.68 2.47 -0.36
C TYR A 159 -12.31 3.29 -1.46
#